data_AF-A0A2P2BP78-F1
#
_entry.id   AF-A0A2P2BP78-F1
#
_cell.length_a   1.000
_cell.length_b   1.000
_cell.length_c   1.000
_cell.angle_alpha   90.00
_cell.angle_beta   90.00
_cell.angle_gamma   90.00
#
_symmetry.space_group_name_H-M   'P 1'
#
loop_
_entity.id
_entity.type
_entity.pdbx_description
1 polymer ?
#
loop_
_entity_poly.entity_id
_entity_poly.type
_entity_poly.pdbx_seq_one_letter_code
_entity_poly.pdbx_strand_id
1 'polypeptide(L)' 'MENKTVCFCKQVKYLDIKKAIEEGAKTVEDIKNATGAATGCGRCVSSIEEILKEK' A
#
# COMPACT_ATOMS: atom_id res chain seq x y z
N MET A 1 -5.15 -11.39 -11.17
CA MET A 1 -3.93 -10.67 -10.72
C MET A 1 -4.07 -10.24 -9.25
N GLU A 2 -4.39 -11.16 -8.33
CA GLU A 2 -4.80 -10.80 -6.96
C GLU A 2 -3.68 -10.93 -5.90
N ASN A 3 -2.49 -11.37 -6.31
CA ASN A 3 -1.34 -11.62 -5.43
C ASN A 3 -0.13 -10.72 -5.75
N LYS A 4 -0.34 -9.53 -6.32
CA LYS A 4 0.77 -8.59 -6.58
C LYS A 4 1.30 -8.06 -5.25
N THR A 5 2.50 -8.46 -4.87
CA THR A 5 3.23 -7.89 -3.72
C THR A 5 3.68 -6.48 -4.08
N VAL A 6 3.24 -5.50 -3.28
CA VAL A 6 3.58 -4.08 -3.48
C VAL A 6 4.81 -3.71 -2.64
N CYS A 7 4.86 -4.17 -1.38
CA CYS A 7 6.03 -4.01 -0.53
C CYS A 7 6.67 -5.36 -0.22
N PHE A 8 7.85 -5.63 -0.80
CA PHE A 8 8.59 -6.87 -0.49
C PHE A 8 9.21 -6.86 0.91
N CYS A 9 9.60 -5.70 1.44
CA CYS A 9 10.22 -5.60 2.77
C CYS A 9 9.29 -6.01 3.91
N LYS A 10 7.99 -5.71 3.76
CA LYS A 10 6.94 -5.99 4.76
C LYS A 10 5.93 -7.02 4.26
N GLN A 11 6.19 -7.62 3.09
CA GLN A 11 5.29 -8.56 2.39
C GLN A 11 3.84 -8.05 2.22
N VAL A 12 3.68 -6.73 2.02
CA VAL A 12 2.36 -6.11 1.84
C VAL A 12 1.91 -6.33 0.40
N LYS A 13 0.71 -6.89 0.24
CA LYS A 13 0.09 -7.14 -1.06
C LYS A 13 -0.81 -5.99 -1.48
N TYR A 14 -1.14 -5.97 -2.76
CA TYR A 14 -2.14 -5.04 -3.30
C TYR A 14 -3.47 -5.13 -2.55
N LEU A 15 -3.92 -6.34 -2.19
CA LEU A 15 -5.15 -6.55 -1.42
C LEU A 15 -5.10 -5.90 -0.04
N ASP A 16 -3.96 -5.92 0.65
CA ASP A 16 -3.82 -5.27 1.96
C ASP A 16 -3.95 -3.74 1.84
N ILE A 17 -3.37 -3.16 0.78
CA ILE A 17 -3.50 -1.73 0.48
C ILE A 17 -4.95 -1.41 0.10
N LYS A 18 -5.59 -2.23 -0.73
CA LYS A 18 -7.00 -2.05 -1.11
C LYS A 18 -7.92 -2.11 0.11
N LYS A 19 -7.70 -3.07 0.99
CA LYS A 19 -8.45 -3.19 2.25
C LYS A 19 -8.26 -1.95 3.12
N ALA A 20 -7.03 -1.45 3.26
CA ALA A 20 -6.78 -0.21 3.98
C ALA A 20 -7.52 0.99 3.36
N ILE A 21 -7.60 1.07 2.02
CA ILE A 21 -8.39 2.10 1.31
C ILE A 21 -9.88 1.97 1.62
N GLU A 22 -10.42 0.74 1.62
CA GLU A 22 -11.81 0.45 1.99
C GLU A 22 -12.12 0.80 3.45
N GLU A 23 -11.15 0.64 4.35
CA GLU A 23 -11.24 1.09 5.75
C GLU A 23 -11.11 2.61 5.93
N GLY A 24 -10.81 3.35 4.86
CA GLY A 24 -10.81 4.80 4.82
C GLY A 24 -9.44 5.45 4.60
N ALA A 25 -8.39 4.68 4.32
CA ALA A 25 -7.08 5.23 3.98
C ALA A 25 -7.14 6.01 2.66
N LYS A 26 -6.77 7.28 2.69
CA LYS A 26 -6.78 8.16 1.50
C LYS A 26 -5.41 8.68 1.13
N THR A 27 -4.42 8.47 2.00
CA THR A 27 -3.06 8.97 1.82
C THR A 27 -2.05 7.84 1.97
N VAL A 28 -0.85 8.03 1.43
CA VAL A 28 0.28 7.10 1.64
C VAL A 28 0.57 6.96 3.13
N GLU A 29 0.36 8.00 3.92
CA GLU A 29 0.58 7.99 5.36
C GLU A 29 -0.42 7.10 6.09
N ASP A 30 -1.69 7.12 5.68
CA ASP A 30 -2.69 6.16 6.19
C ASP A 30 -2.29 4.73 5.83
N ILE A 31 -1.86 4.49 4.59
CA ILE A 31 -1.40 3.16 4.15
C ILE A 31 -0.16 2.71 4.92
N LYS A 32 0.78 3.62 5.20
CA LYS A 32 1.96 3.36 6.04
C LYS A 32 1.54 2.94 7.45
N ASN A 33 0.58 3.63 8.05
CA ASN A 33 0.08 3.32 9.39
C ASN A 33 -0.72 2.02 9.43
N ALA A 34 -1.56 1.75 8.42
CA ALA A 34 -2.41 0.58 8.35
C ALA A 34 -1.64 -0.71 8.01
N THR A 35 -0.70 -0.64 7.07
CA THR A 35 -0.02 -1.83 6.51
C THR A 35 1.47 -1.92 6.87
N GLY A 36 2.06 -0.84 7.35
CA GLY A 36 3.51 -0.74 7.55
C GLY A 36 4.31 -0.64 6.25
N ALA A 37 3.68 -0.65 5.07
CA ALA A 37 4.36 -0.44 3.80
C ALA A 37 5.06 0.94 3.78
N ALA A 38 6.09 1.10 2.95
CA ALA A 38 6.86 2.35 2.83
C ALA A 38 7.61 2.86 4.08
N THR A 39 7.61 2.12 5.20
CA THR A 39 8.42 2.42 6.41
C THR A 39 9.84 1.85 6.37
N GLY A 40 10.13 0.98 5.40
CA GLY A 40 11.45 0.37 5.19
C GLY A 40 12.24 1.08 4.10
N CYS A 41 12.40 0.41 2.95
CA CYS A 41 13.22 0.93 1.83
C CYS A 41 12.55 2.04 1.00
N GLY A 42 11.28 2.36 1.24
CA GLY A 42 10.53 3.40 0.50
C GLY A 42 10.20 3.09 -0.97
N ARG A 43 10.73 2.03 -1.59
CA ARG A 43 10.54 1.74 -3.03
C ARG A 43 9.10 1.50 -3.47
N CYS A 44 8.25 1.07 -2.53
CA CYS A 44 6.83 0.81 -2.78
C CYS A 44 5.95 2.06 -2.70
N VAL A 45 6.48 3.23 -2.28
CA VAL A 45 5.72 4.48 -2.15
C VAL A 45 5.04 4.86 -3.48
N SER A 46 5.81 4.88 -4.57
CA SER A 46 5.27 5.25 -5.88
C SER A 46 4.15 4.30 -6.34
N SER A 47 4.27 3.00 -6.05
CA SER A 47 3.20 2.04 -6.32
C SER A 47 1.97 2.28 -5.45
N ILE A 48 2.14 2.61 -4.16
CA ILE A 48 1.00 2.95 -3.28
C ILE A 48 0.29 4.21 -3.78
N GLU A 49 1.04 5.24 -4.21
CA GLU A 49 0.47 6.45 -4.80
C GLU A 49 -0.30 6.19 -6.09
N GLU A 50 0.21 5.30 -6.95
CA GLU A 50 -0.48 4.87 -8.16
C GLU A 50 -1.80 4.17 -7.82
N ILE A 51 -1.80 3.24 -6.87
CA ILE A 51 -2.99 2.52 -6.40
C ILE A 51 -4.02 3.48 -5.79
N LEU A 52 -3.58 4.49 -5.03
CA LEU A 52 -4.46 5.51 -4.47
C LEU A 52 -5.08 6.43 -5.55
N LYS A 53 -4.41 6.58 -6.70
CA LYS A 53 -4.89 7.37 -7.85
C LYS A 53 -5.77 6.55 -8.79
N GLU A 54 -5.54 5.25 -8.92
CA GLU A 54 -6.34 4.28 -9.70
C GLU A 54 -7.72 3.96 -9.06
N LYS A 55 -8.34 4.93 -8.38
CA LYS A 55 -9.64 4.78 -7.70
C LYS A 55 -10.71 4.08 -8.55
#